data_AF-A0AAN5PMQ2-F1
#
_entry.id   AF-A0AAN5PMQ2-F1
#
_cell.length_a   1.000
_cell.length_b   1.000
_cell.length_c   1.000
_cell.angle_alpha   90.00
_cell.angle_beta   90.00
_cell.angle_gamma   90.00
#
_symmetry.space_group_name_H-M   'P 1'
#
loop_
_entity.id
_entity.type
_entity.pdbx_description
1 polymer ?
#
loop_
_entity_poly.entity_id
_entity_poly.type
_entity_poly.pdbx_seq_one_letter_code
_entity_poly.pdbx_strand_id
1 'polypeptide(L)'
;YVAVGADEIYASPASMVGSIGVLYNGFGFVDALQKLGISRRLQTSGVNKAFLDPFSPTTEFQKEKLQTMLDIVHKQFITRVKEGRGNRLHVDDETFSGLFWTGEQALANGLIDGYASSGQLAREVIKITDIVDYTYKQNVFDRLTKNLGTAMADELPVILGMKPGLR
;
A
#
# COMPACT_ATOMS: atom_id res chain seq x y z
N TYR A 1 1.29 -10.42 3.80
CA TYR A 1 2.59 -11.08 3.55
C TYR A 1 3.57 -10.89 4.71
N VAL A 2 4.02 -9.68 5.04
CA VAL A 2 5.05 -9.47 6.09
C VAL A 2 4.60 -9.94 7.47
N ALA A 3 3.33 -9.66 7.84
CA ALA A 3 2.79 -9.98 9.16
C ALA A 3 2.90 -11.48 9.53
N VAL A 4 2.85 -12.40 8.57
CA VAL A 4 2.97 -13.85 8.84
C VAL A 4 4.40 -14.29 9.19
N GLY A 5 5.34 -13.35 9.31
CA GLY A 5 6.65 -13.58 9.91
C GLY A 5 6.73 -13.26 11.41
N ALA A 6 5.67 -12.72 12.01
CA ALA A 6 5.60 -12.52 13.45
C ALA A 6 5.13 -13.80 14.18
N ASP A 7 5.47 -13.92 15.46
CA ASP A 7 4.98 -15.01 16.32
C ASP A 7 3.45 -14.93 16.51
N GLU A 8 2.95 -13.71 16.69
CA GLU A 8 1.54 -13.37 16.83
C GLU A 8 1.19 -12.10 16.06
N ILE A 9 -0.04 -12.02 15.56
CA ILE A 9 -0.59 -10.94 14.75
C ILE A 9 -1.84 -10.41 15.44
N TYR A 10 -1.87 -9.10 15.72
CA TYR A 10 -3.01 -8.45 16.32
C TYR A 10 -3.57 -7.37 15.40
N ALA A 11 -4.89 -7.22 15.39
CA ALA A 11 -5.58 -6.20 14.61
C ALA A 11 -6.76 -5.62 15.39
N SER A 12 -7.32 -4.48 14.99
CA SER A 12 -8.62 -4.05 15.54
C SER A 12 -9.77 -4.85 14.92
N PRO A 13 -10.93 -4.98 15.57
CA PRO A 13 -12.09 -5.67 14.98
C PRO A 13 -12.51 -5.13 13.61
N ALA A 14 -12.37 -3.82 13.40
CA ALA A 14 -12.68 -3.14 12.15
C ALA A 14 -11.52 -3.08 11.14
N SER A 15 -10.36 -3.66 11.44
CA SER A 15 -9.23 -3.69 10.52
C SER A 15 -9.57 -4.54 9.29
N MET A 16 -9.09 -4.12 8.12
CA MET A 16 -9.17 -4.92 6.91
C MET A 16 -7.90 -5.77 6.79
N VAL A 17 -8.06 -7.09 6.87
CA VAL A 17 -6.99 -8.10 6.81
C VAL A 17 -7.23 -9.01 5.61
N GLY A 18 -6.18 -9.67 5.13
CA GLY A 18 -6.25 -10.54 3.97
C GLY A 18 -5.65 -9.88 2.74
N SER A 19 -6.44 -9.78 1.67
CA SER A 19 -5.97 -9.42 0.33
C SER A 19 -4.78 -10.31 -0.09
N ILE A 20 -4.94 -11.62 0.15
CA ILE A 20 -3.93 -12.60 -0.19
C ILE A 20 -4.10 -12.92 -1.67
N GLY A 21 -3.35 -12.20 -2.48
CA GLY A 21 -3.39 -12.29 -3.94
C GLY A 21 -2.30 -11.43 -4.56
N VAL A 22 -2.15 -11.55 -5.87
CA VAL A 22 -1.21 -10.75 -6.66
C VAL A 22 -1.92 -10.31 -7.92
N LEU A 23 -1.88 -9.02 -8.21
CA LEU A 23 -2.43 -8.47 -9.44
C LEU A 23 -1.38 -7.63 -10.14
N TYR A 24 -1.46 -7.65 -11.47
CA TYR A 24 -0.86 -6.63 -12.32
C TYR A 24 -1.99 -5.91 -13.02
N ASN A 25 -1.95 -4.58 -13.01
CA ASN A 25 -2.87 -3.75 -13.77
C ASN A 25 -2.11 -2.70 -14.58
N GLY A 26 -2.69 -2.31 -15.71
CA GLY A 26 -2.15 -1.30 -16.61
C GLY A 26 -3.16 -0.97 -17.70
N PHE A 27 -2.96 0.16 -18.35
CA PHE A 27 -3.82 0.61 -19.45
C PHE A 27 -3.14 0.38 -20.80
N GLY A 28 -3.94 0.16 -21.83
CA GLY A 28 -3.49 0.21 -23.22
C GLY A 28 -3.91 1.52 -23.87
N PHE A 29 -2.98 2.23 -24.50
CA PHE A 29 -3.21 3.53 -25.15
C PHE A 29 -2.95 3.50 -26.67
N VAL A 30 -2.80 2.31 -27.26
CA VAL A 30 -2.50 2.12 -28.69
C VAL A 30 -3.50 2.89 -29.56
N ASP A 31 -4.80 2.68 -29.33
CA ASP A 31 -5.87 3.32 -30.10
C ASP A 31 -5.95 4.83 -29.87
N ALA A 32 -5.58 5.29 -28.66
CA ALA A 32 -5.55 6.70 -28.34
C ALA A 32 -4.45 7.43 -29.12
N LEU A 33 -3.25 6.84 -29.20
CA LEU A 33 -2.17 7.39 -30.02
C LEU A 33 -2.57 7.46 -31.50
N GLN A 34 -3.22 6.41 -32.02
CA GLN A 34 -3.70 6.38 -33.40
C GLN A 34 -4.72 7.51 -33.66
N LYS A 35 -5.70 7.69 -32.77
CA LYS A 35 -6.72 8.75 -32.90
C LYS A 35 -6.14 10.16 -32.82
N LEU A 36 -5.08 10.34 -32.04
CA LEU A 36 -4.39 11.61 -31.89
C LEU A 36 -3.33 11.87 -32.97
N GLY A 37 -3.14 10.94 -33.92
CA GLY A 37 -2.11 11.05 -34.95
C GLY A 37 -0.68 10.97 -34.42
N ILE A 38 -0.49 10.41 -33.21
CA ILE A 38 0.81 10.32 -32.56
C ILE A 38 1.53 9.06 -33.04
N SER A 39 2.68 9.25 -33.68
CA SER A 39 3.55 8.16 -34.11
C SER A 39 4.55 7.78 -33.02
N ARG A 40 4.57 6.49 -32.67
CA ARG A 40 5.49 5.95 -31.70
C ARG A 40 6.75 5.36 -32.36
N ARG A 41 7.93 5.73 -31.86
CA ARG A 41 9.25 5.30 -32.36
C ARG A 41 9.99 4.49 -31.29
N LEU A 42 9.52 3.27 -31.03
CA LEU A 42 10.14 2.37 -30.06
C LEU A 42 11.30 1.59 -30.70
N GLN A 43 12.46 1.60 -30.07
CA GLN A 43 13.59 0.72 -30.37
C GLN A 43 14.00 -0.03 -29.11
N THR A 44 14.25 -1.33 -29.23
CA THR A 44 14.66 -2.17 -28.10
C THR A 44 15.87 -3.02 -28.45
N SER A 45 16.75 -3.25 -27.48
CA SER A 45 17.88 -4.17 -27.62
C SER A 45 17.50 -5.64 -27.50
N GLY A 46 16.30 -5.94 -26.98
CA GLY A 46 15.81 -7.29 -26.79
C GLY A 46 14.34 -7.42 -27.17
N VAL A 47 13.97 -8.60 -27.67
CA VAL A 47 12.64 -8.91 -28.22
C VAL A 47 11.52 -8.66 -27.20
N ASN A 48 11.77 -8.92 -25.92
CA ASN A 48 10.80 -8.73 -24.84
C ASN A 48 11.06 -7.47 -23.98
N LYS A 49 11.93 -6.54 -24.40
CA LYS A 49 12.29 -5.39 -23.55
C LYS A 49 11.15 -4.37 -23.38
N ALA A 50 10.20 -4.37 -24.30
CA ALA A 50 8.95 -3.62 -24.22
C ALA A 50 7.79 -4.45 -23.62
N PHE A 51 8.10 -5.46 -22.81
CA PHE A 51 7.09 -6.17 -22.02
C PHE A 51 6.32 -5.17 -21.14
N LEU A 52 4.98 -5.28 -21.13
CA LEU A 52 4.07 -4.43 -20.32
C LEU A 52 4.03 -2.94 -20.70
N ASP A 53 4.57 -2.60 -21.85
CA ASP A 53 4.52 -1.24 -22.35
C ASP A 53 3.09 -0.85 -22.80
N PRO A 54 2.51 0.21 -22.22
CA PRO A 54 1.10 0.54 -22.41
C PRO A 54 0.80 1.12 -23.81
N PHE A 55 1.82 1.44 -24.60
CA PHE A 55 1.68 2.02 -25.92
C PHE A 55 2.00 1.01 -27.05
N SER A 56 2.14 -0.28 -26.71
CA SER A 56 2.27 -1.39 -27.65
C SER A 56 1.07 -2.33 -27.55
N PRO A 57 0.68 -3.00 -28.65
CA PRO A 57 -0.25 -4.12 -28.56
C PRO A 57 0.33 -5.25 -27.70
N THR A 58 -0.50 -5.83 -26.82
CA THR A 58 -0.13 -7.01 -26.04
C THR A 58 -0.27 -8.27 -26.88
N THR A 59 0.74 -9.15 -26.88
CA THR A 59 0.68 -10.46 -27.54
C THR A 59 0.23 -11.58 -26.59
N GLU A 60 -0.29 -12.70 -27.11
CA GLU A 60 -0.66 -13.86 -26.28
C GLU A 60 0.52 -14.41 -25.46
N PHE A 61 1.71 -14.52 -26.08
CA PHE A 61 2.93 -14.90 -25.36
C PHE A 61 3.19 -13.99 -24.15
N GLN A 62 2.99 -12.68 -24.29
CA GLN A 62 3.21 -11.75 -23.19
C GLN A 62 2.14 -11.91 -22.09
N LYS A 63 0.88 -12.17 -22.45
CA LYS A 63 -0.19 -12.45 -21.48
C LYS A 63 0.11 -13.72 -20.69
N GLU A 64 0.45 -14.82 -21.37
CA GLU A 64 0.80 -16.09 -20.72
C GLU A 64 2.02 -15.96 -19.82
N LYS A 65 3.04 -15.22 -20.28
CA LYS A 65 4.25 -14.97 -19.49
C LYS A 65 3.95 -14.18 -18.23
N LEU A 66 3.12 -13.13 -18.33
CA LEU A 66 2.69 -12.35 -17.18
C LEU A 66 1.86 -13.21 -16.22
N GLN A 67 0.90 -13.99 -16.73
CA GLN A 67 0.07 -14.86 -15.91
C GLN A 67 0.92 -15.86 -15.13
N THR A 68 1.88 -16.50 -15.80
CA THR A 68 2.84 -17.41 -15.15
C THR A 68 3.60 -16.71 -14.02
N MET A 69 4.02 -15.46 -14.22
CA MET A 69 4.71 -14.70 -13.17
C MET A 69 3.79 -14.40 -11.99
N LEU A 70 2.54 -13.98 -12.24
CA LEU A 70 1.54 -13.75 -11.21
C LEU A 70 1.26 -15.02 -10.41
N ASP A 71 1.08 -16.16 -11.09
CA ASP A 71 0.81 -17.46 -10.46
C ASP A 71 1.97 -17.91 -9.56
N ILE A 72 3.22 -17.72 -10.00
CA ILE A 72 4.41 -18.04 -9.21
C ILE A 72 4.46 -17.20 -7.93
N VAL A 73 4.27 -15.88 -8.04
CA VAL A 73 4.33 -14.98 -6.88
C VAL A 73 3.14 -15.23 -5.95
N HIS A 74 1.95 -15.51 -6.50
CA HIS A 74 0.77 -15.84 -5.70
C HIS A 74 0.99 -17.15 -4.93
N LYS A 75 1.52 -18.18 -5.59
CA LYS A 75 1.89 -19.44 -4.92
C LYS A 75 2.88 -19.21 -3.78
N GLN A 76 3.90 -18.36 -3.97
CA GLN A 76 4.83 -17.99 -2.90
C GLN A 76 4.14 -17.28 -1.73
N PHE A 77 3.19 -16.38 -2.01
CA PHE A 77 2.38 -15.73 -0.98
C PHE A 77 1.56 -16.76 -0.20
N ILE A 78 0.82 -17.63 -0.88
CA ILE A 78 0.04 -18.71 -0.26
C ILE A 78 0.93 -19.58 0.64
N THR A 79 2.07 -20.03 0.11
CA THR A 79 3.04 -20.83 0.87
C THR A 79 3.47 -20.09 2.14
N ARG A 80 3.86 -18.82 2.03
CA ARG A 80 4.34 -18.06 3.18
C ARG A 80 3.27 -17.85 4.24
N VAL A 81 2.01 -17.65 3.84
CA VAL A 81 0.86 -17.54 4.75
C VAL A 81 0.60 -18.86 5.45
N LYS A 82 0.57 -19.98 4.71
CA LYS A 82 0.39 -21.31 5.29
C LYS A 82 1.48 -21.65 6.30
N GLU A 83 2.75 -21.36 5.97
CA GLU A 83 3.89 -21.58 6.87
C GLU A 83 3.80 -20.71 8.13
N GLY A 84 3.51 -19.42 8.00
CA GLY A 84 3.48 -18.50 9.14
C GLY A 84 2.29 -18.71 10.08
N ARG A 85 1.11 -19.02 9.52
CA ARG A 85 -0.10 -19.25 10.32
C ARG A 85 -0.17 -20.68 10.85
N GLY A 86 0.34 -21.66 10.10
CA GLY A 86 0.34 -23.07 10.50
C GLY A 86 -1.07 -23.58 10.77
N ASN A 87 -1.22 -24.37 11.83
CA ASN A 87 -2.50 -24.99 12.22
C ASN A 87 -3.59 -23.98 12.64
N ARG A 88 -3.23 -22.71 12.86
CA ARG A 88 -4.19 -21.65 13.18
C ARG A 88 -5.04 -21.27 11.97
N LEU A 89 -4.50 -21.41 10.76
CA LEU A 89 -5.18 -20.98 9.54
C LEU A 89 -6.34 -21.92 9.18
N HIS A 90 -7.52 -21.35 9.01
CA HIS A 90 -8.68 -22.04 8.46
C HIS A 90 -8.82 -21.64 6.99
N VAL A 91 -8.64 -22.60 6.09
CA VAL A 91 -8.66 -22.37 4.64
C VAL A 91 -10.01 -22.79 4.08
N ASP A 92 -10.62 -21.88 3.34
CA ASP A 92 -11.76 -22.08 2.45
C ASP A 92 -11.40 -21.71 1.01
N ASP A 93 -12.39 -21.76 0.12
CA ASP A 93 -12.24 -21.45 -1.30
C ASP A 93 -11.92 -19.96 -1.56
N GLU A 94 -12.20 -19.07 -0.60
CA GLU A 94 -12.04 -17.63 -0.74
C GLU A 94 -10.72 -17.11 -0.12
N THR A 95 -10.10 -17.88 0.76
CA THR A 95 -8.94 -17.48 1.58
C THR A 95 -7.78 -16.92 0.75
N PHE A 96 -7.58 -17.44 -0.46
CA PHE A 96 -6.51 -17.02 -1.39
C PHE A 96 -7.05 -16.41 -2.68
N SER A 97 -8.28 -15.89 -2.66
CA SER A 97 -8.91 -15.25 -3.83
C SER A 97 -8.46 -13.78 -4.04
N GLY A 98 -7.81 -13.18 -3.04
CA GLY A 98 -7.54 -11.75 -2.99
C GLY A 98 -8.61 -10.91 -2.27
N LEU A 99 -9.67 -11.55 -1.74
CA LEU A 99 -10.65 -10.90 -0.88
C LEU A 99 -10.05 -10.45 0.46
N PHE A 100 -10.83 -9.61 1.15
CA PHE A 100 -10.50 -9.05 2.45
C PHE A 100 -11.54 -9.48 3.49
N TRP A 101 -11.11 -9.49 4.74
CA TRP A 101 -11.90 -9.83 5.91
C TRP A 101 -11.77 -8.72 6.94
N THR A 102 -12.84 -8.46 7.68
CA THR A 102 -12.75 -7.62 8.89
C THR A 102 -11.86 -8.31 9.91
N GLY A 103 -11.37 -7.59 10.92
CA GLY A 103 -10.61 -8.17 12.02
C GLY A 103 -11.38 -9.30 12.72
N GLU A 104 -12.69 -9.15 12.84
CA GLU A 104 -13.57 -10.18 13.40
C GLU A 104 -13.56 -11.47 12.58
N GLN A 105 -13.74 -11.35 11.27
CA GLN A 105 -13.69 -12.50 10.36
C GLN A 105 -12.27 -13.08 10.28
N ALA A 106 -11.25 -12.23 10.30
CA ALA A 106 -9.85 -12.62 10.22
C ALA A 106 -9.42 -13.43 11.46
N LEU A 107 -9.94 -13.11 12.64
CA LEU A 107 -9.68 -13.91 13.84
C LEU A 107 -10.32 -15.29 13.71
N ALA A 108 -11.59 -15.34 13.28
CA ALA A 108 -12.30 -16.60 13.06
C ALA A 108 -11.63 -17.50 12.01
N ASN A 109 -11.02 -16.90 10.98
CA ASN A 109 -10.32 -17.62 9.92
C ASN A 109 -8.83 -17.89 10.24
N GLY A 110 -8.36 -17.45 11.41
CA GLY A 110 -6.98 -17.67 11.87
C GLY A 110 -5.92 -16.85 11.15
N LEU A 111 -6.32 -15.77 10.48
CA LEU A 111 -5.41 -14.79 9.83
C LEU A 111 -4.73 -13.87 10.86
N ILE A 112 -5.34 -13.70 12.03
CA ILE A 112 -4.79 -13.00 13.20
C ILE A 112 -4.94 -13.85 14.46
N ASP A 113 -4.28 -13.45 15.55
CA ASP A 113 -4.24 -14.14 16.84
C ASP A 113 -5.08 -13.43 17.91
N GLY A 114 -5.38 -12.14 17.74
CA GLY A 114 -6.22 -11.41 18.67
C GLY A 114 -6.43 -9.93 18.34
N TYR A 115 -7.08 -9.23 19.27
CA TYR A 115 -7.31 -7.80 19.15
C TYR A 115 -6.45 -7.01 20.11
N ALA A 116 -5.69 -6.06 19.57
CA ALA A 116 -4.95 -5.09 20.37
C ALA A 116 -4.58 -3.86 19.52
N SER A 117 -4.53 -2.70 20.15
CA SER A 117 -3.73 -1.58 19.64
C SER A 117 -2.24 -1.81 19.91
N SER A 118 -1.35 -1.13 19.19
CA SER A 118 0.10 -1.19 19.43
C SER A 118 0.48 -0.88 20.88
N GLY A 119 -0.19 0.11 21.49
CA GLY A 119 0.04 0.49 22.89
C GLY A 119 -0.44 -0.56 23.89
N GLN A 120 -1.59 -1.19 23.65
CA GLN A 120 -2.07 -2.31 24.49
C GLN A 120 -1.13 -3.50 24.34
N LEU A 121 -0.75 -3.87 23.12
CA LEU A 121 0.17 -4.96 22.85
C LEU A 121 1.51 -4.77 23.58
N ALA A 122 2.09 -3.57 23.47
CA ALA A 122 3.35 -3.25 24.14
C ALA A 122 3.28 -3.36 25.67
N ARG A 123 2.19 -2.87 26.29
CA ARG A 123 2.06 -2.87 27.76
C ARG A 123 1.61 -4.21 28.34
N GLU A 124 0.64 -4.86 27.71
CA GLU A 124 -0.11 -5.97 28.31
C GLU A 124 0.42 -7.33 27.85
N VAL A 125 0.86 -7.43 26.59
CA VAL A 125 1.31 -8.70 25.98
C VAL A 125 2.83 -8.80 26.01
N ILE A 126 3.53 -7.84 25.38
CA ILE A 126 5.00 -7.85 25.26
C ILE A 126 5.66 -7.34 26.56
N LYS A 127 4.95 -6.51 27.34
CA LYS A 127 5.41 -5.93 28.62
C LYS A 127 6.70 -5.12 28.50
N ILE A 128 6.82 -4.33 27.45
CA ILE A 128 7.94 -3.39 27.25
C ILE A 128 7.65 -2.04 27.90
N THR A 129 8.68 -1.48 28.54
CA THR A 129 8.60 -0.19 29.24
C THR A 129 8.90 1.00 28.33
N ASP A 130 9.81 0.84 27.38
CA ASP A 130 10.30 1.92 26.53
C ASP A 130 9.82 1.75 25.10
N ILE A 131 8.89 2.61 24.68
CA ILE A 131 8.38 2.67 23.31
C ILE A 131 9.01 3.89 22.64
N VAL A 132 9.84 3.65 21.62
CA VAL A 132 10.40 4.72 20.79
C VAL A 132 9.46 4.99 19.62
N ASP A 133 8.88 6.18 19.61
CA ASP A 133 8.00 6.66 18.54
C ASP A 133 8.81 7.45 17.49
N TYR A 134 9.04 6.84 16.33
CA TYR A 134 9.74 7.46 15.19
C TYR A 134 8.82 8.33 14.32
N THR A 135 7.56 8.55 14.72
CA THR A 135 6.65 9.43 13.99
C THR A 135 7.28 10.81 13.86
N TYR A 136 7.43 11.30 12.63
CA TYR A 136 7.91 12.65 12.38
C TYR A 136 6.98 13.66 13.06
N LYS A 137 7.48 14.31 14.11
CA LYS A 137 6.79 15.42 14.79
C LYS A 137 7.45 16.70 14.31
N GLN A 138 6.67 17.61 13.73
CA GLN A 138 7.15 18.99 13.53
C GLN A 138 7.59 19.52 14.89
N ASN A 139 8.80 20.08 14.95
CA ASN A 139 9.32 20.63 16.19
C ASN A 139 8.43 21.79 16.64
N VAL A 140 8.32 21.98 17.95
CA VAL A 140 7.54 23.09 18.53
C VAL A 140 8.03 24.43 17.99
N PHE A 141 9.34 24.54 17.73
CA PHE A 141 9.94 25.70 17.06
C PHE A 141 9.43 25.89 15.62
N ASP A 142 9.23 24.82 14.86
CA ASP A 142 8.69 24.89 13.49
C ASP A 142 7.22 25.34 13.49
N ARG A 143 6.44 24.95 14.51
CA ARG A 143 5.07 25.44 14.68
C ARG A 143 5.03 26.90 15.12
N LEU A 144 5.92 27.30 16.03
CA LEU A 144 6.02 28.68 16.49
C LEU A 144 6.44 29.61 15.34
N THR A 145 7.49 29.25 14.60
CA THR A 145 7.97 30.04 13.45
C THR A 145 6.95 30.08 12.32
N LYS A 146 6.21 28.98 12.07
CA LYS A 146 5.06 29.03 11.16
C LYS A 146 4.01 30.02 11.64
N ASN A 147 3.51 29.90 12.86
CA ASN A 147 2.44 30.76 13.36
C ASN A 147 2.85 32.24 13.43
N LEU A 148 4.10 32.53 13.80
CA LEU A 148 4.67 33.88 13.74
C LEU A 148 4.80 34.36 12.29
N GLY A 149 5.28 33.52 11.38
CA GLY A 149 5.40 33.83 9.96
C GLY A 149 4.04 34.15 9.31
N THR A 150 2.98 33.39 9.64
CA THR A 150 1.62 33.67 9.15
C THR A 150 1.08 34.98 9.73
N ALA A 151 1.22 35.21 11.03
CA ALA A 151 0.77 36.44 11.67
C ALA A 151 1.49 37.69 11.10
N MET A 152 2.81 37.58 10.86
CA MET A 152 3.57 38.64 10.24
C MET A 152 3.19 38.83 8.76
N ALA A 153 2.92 37.76 8.01
CA ALA A 153 2.46 37.85 6.63
C ALA A 153 1.08 38.53 6.49
N ASP A 154 0.20 38.36 7.47
CA ASP A 154 -1.12 39.00 7.50
C ASP A 154 -1.02 40.48 7.95
N GLU A 155 -0.13 40.82 8.90
CA GLU A 155 -0.03 42.19 9.44
C GLU A 155 0.97 43.11 8.72
N LEU A 156 2.06 42.59 8.16
CA LEU A 156 3.07 43.40 7.46
C LEU A 156 2.50 44.23 6.29
N PRO A 157 1.60 43.69 5.44
CA PRO A 157 0.97 44.47 4.38
C PRO A 157 0.13 45.63 4.94
N VAL A 158 -0.58 45.40 6.04
CA VAL A 158 -1.43 46.41 6.71
C VAL A 158 -0.60 47.55 7.30
N ILE A 159 0.51 47.22 7.96
CA ILE A 159 1.42 48.21 8.57
C ILE A 159 2.21 49.00 7.51
N LEU A 160 2.59 48.35 6.41
CA LEU A 160 3.27 49.00 5.27
C LEU A 160 2.31 49.81 4.38
N GLY A 161 1.02 49.93 4.76
CA GLY A 161 0.01 50.69 4.00
C GLY A 161 -0.36 50.07 2.65
N MET A 162 0.05 48.82 2.41
CA MET A 162 -0.34 48.06 1.23
C MET A 162 -1.76 47.55 1.47
N LYS A 163 -2.74 48.15 0.78
CA LYS A 163 -4.12 47.65 0.83
C LYS A 163 -4.14 46.15 0.48
N PRO A 164 -4.89 45.30 1.21
CA PRO A 164 -5.09 43.92 0.81
C PRO A 164 -5.78 43.92 -0.55
N GLY A 165 -5.02 43.57 -1.59
CA GLY A 165 -5.48 43.56 -2.97
C GLY A 165 -6.09 42.22 -3.34
N LEU A 166 -7.42 42.21 -3.44
CA LEU A 166 -8.30 41.33 -4.21
C LEU A 166 -8.42 39.84 -3.82
N ARG A 167 -9.67 39.48 -3.50
CA ARG A 167 -10.33 38.22 -3.86
C ARG A 167 -10.36 38.04 -5.39
#